data_AF-A0A817L0G3-F1
#
_entry.id   AF-A0A817L0G3-F1
#
_cell.length_a   1.000
_cell.length_b   1.000
_cell.length_c   1.000
_cell.angle_alpha   90.00
_cell.angle_beta   90.00
_cell.angle_gamma   90.00
#
_symmetry.space_group_name_H-M   'P 1'
#
loop_
_entity.id
_entity.type
_entity.pdbx_description
1 polymer ?
#
loop_
_entity_poly.entity_id
_entity_poly.type
_entity_poly.pdbx_seq_one_letter_code
_entity_poly.pdbx_strand_id
1 'polypeptide(L)'
;MTNLITESTTNIVNELLDDIKENIIQINDKFEQIQLNTIKPINIKNLLEKKLLNNGERKDESHLLSSSSSNGSTLETNESPVPLILMNKQLELIHPLEHQWSFWYLKNQQGKDWQDNLMKLATFGYVEEFWALFNHLRVASRLPPSCDYMLFKSSILPCWEDPQNSSGGRWVLYFSKPEQVYLNLDVCWLASMLALIGGQYAQDTNYVNGVVLSARKSCDRIALWTSVHHDQQLIFRIGRRMRELINIPRQIHILFELHNQETNTTTSLINRKKSTAGSNKVIYQL
;
A
#
# COMPACT_ATOMS: atom_id res chain seq x y z
N MET A 1 -5.90 15.33 -16.83
CA MET A 1 -6.24 16.10 -15.61
C MET A 1 -6.06 15.24 -14.36
N THR A 2 -6.53 13.99 -14.34
CA THR A 2 -6.14 12.98 -13.34
C THR A 2 -4.62 12.78 -13.25
N ASN A 3 -3.92 12.71 -14.39
CA ASN A 3 -2.51 12.32 -14.44
C ASN A 3 -1.51 13.22 -13.66
N LEU A 4 -1.68 14.55 -13.69
CA LEU A 4 -0.74 15.47 -13.01
C LEU A 4 -0.91 15.45 -11.48
N ILE A 5 -2.15 15.30 -11.01
CA ILE A 5 -2.46 15.24 -9.59
C ILE A 5 -1.98 13.90 -9.01
N THR A 6 -2.23 12.80 -9.74
CA THR A 6 -1.68 11.49 -9.38
C THR A 6 -0.15 11.52 -9.36
N GLU A 7 0.49 12.22 -10.30
CA GLU A 7 1.95 12.34 -10.36
C GLU A 7 2.54 13.05 -9.12
N SER A 8 1.90 14.13 -8.65
CA SER A 8 2.30 14.80 -7.40
C SER A 8 2.17 13.88 -6.17
N THR A 9 1.05 13.17 -6.04
CA THR A 9 0.83 12.19 -4.95
C THR A 9 1.84 11.04 -5.02
N THR A 10 2.08 10.49 -6.21
CA THR A 10 3.08 9.44 -6.46
C THR A 10 4.47 9.90 -6.05
N ASN A 11 4.84 11.15 -6.31
CA ASN A 11 6.13 11.72 -5.90
C ASN A 11 6.26 11.81 -4.37
N ILE A 12 5.22 12.24 -3.65
CA ILE A 12 5.24 12.26 -2.18
C ILE A 12 5.41 10.84 -1.63
N VAL A 13 4.68 9.86 -2.18
CA VAL A 13 4.79 8.47 -1.75
C VAL A 13 6.16 7.87 -2.09
N ASN A 14 6.78 8.26 -3.21
CA ASN A 14 8.15 7.87 -3.56
C ASN A 14 9.16 8.38 -2.53
N GLU A 15 9.10 9.67 -2.20
CA GLU A 15 9.98 10.27 -1.18
C GLU A 15 9.82 9.56 0.17
N LEU A 16 8.59 9.24 0.56
CA LEU A 16 8.31 8.47 1.77
C LEU A 16 8.88 7.04 1.73
N LEU A 17 8.73 6.35 0.59
CA LEU A 17 9.29 5.01 0.41
C LEU A 17 10.81 5.03 0.42
N ASP A 18 11.43 6.04 -0.17
CA ASP A 18 12.88 6.19 -0.19
C ASP A 18 13.42 6.55 1.20
N ASP A 19 12.75 7.46 1.92
CA ASP A 19 13.02 7.74 3.33
C ASP A 19 12.92 6.46 4.16
N ILE A 20 11.89 5.63 3.94
CA ILE A 20 11.75 4.34 4.64
C ILE A 20 12.92 3.42 4.29
N LYS A 21 13.31 3.29 3.01
CA LYS A 21 14.43 2.44 2.59
C LYS A 21 15.76 2.90 3.19
N GLU A 22 16.03 4.21 3.17
CA GLU A 22 17.25 4.79 3.75
C GLU A 22 17.27 4.63 5.27
N ASN A 23 16.12 4.83 5.92
CA ASN A 23 16.02 4.68 7.35
C ASN A 23 15.99 3.21 7.79
N ILE A 24 15.52 2.24 7.01
CA ILE A 24 15.59 0.80 7.35
C ILE A 24 17.03 0.38 7.67
N ILE A 25 18.01 0.93 6.93
CA ILE A 25 19.44 0.68 7.16
C ILE A 25 19.89 1.24 8.52
N GLN A 26 19.40 2.42 8.91
CA GLN A 26 19.73 3.06 10.20
C GLN A 26 18.90 2.55 11.39
N ILE A 27 17.68 2.08 11.12
CA ILE A 27 16.69 1.58 12.06
C ILE A 27 17.14 0.25 12.66
N ASN A 28 17.80 -0.60 11.87
CA ASN A 28 18.38 -1.86 12.35
C ASN A 28 19.46 -1.65 13.43
N ASP A 29 20.13 -0.49 13.48
CA ASP A 29 21.17 -0.20 14.48
C ASP A 29 20.67 0.53 15.75
N LYS A 30 19.46 1.12 15.73
CA LYS A 30 18.98 2.03 16.81
C LYS A 30 17.73 1.59 17.56
N PHE A 31 17.13 0.45 17.22
CA PHE A 31 15.80 0.09 17.73
C PHE A 31 15.71 -0.46 19.16
N GLU A 32 16.81 -0.56 19.91
CA GLU A 32 16.70 -0.80 21.37
C GLU A 32 16.15 0.40 22.15
N GLN A 33 15.98 1.60 21.55
CA GLN A 33 15.59 2.79 22.33
C GLN A 33 14.45 3.66 21.78
N ILE A 34 13.79 3.33 20.66
CA ILE A 34 12.78 4.22 20.06
C ILE A 34 11.36 3.66 20.23
N GLN A 35 10.60 4.24 21.17
CA GLN A 35 9.15 4.16 21.12
C GLN A 35 8.67 4.91 19.85
N LEU A 36 7.77 4.27 19.09
CA LEU A 36 7.18 4.77 17.83
C LEU A 36 6.48 6.15 17.92
N ASN A 37 6.42 6.76 19.11
CA ASN A 37 5.99 8.13 19.36
C ASN A 37 6.97 9.20 18.82
N THR A 38 8.09 8.77 18.21
CA THR A 38 9.16 9.68 17.76
C THR A 38 9.19 9.89 16.25
N ILE A 39 8.37 9.16 15.47
CA ILE A 39 8.15 9.49 14.07
C ILE A 39 7.21 10.70 14.07
N LYS A 40 7.80 11.90 14.07
CA LYS A 40 7.03 13.12 13.85
C LYS A 40 6.28 12.95 12.52
N PRO A 41 4.97 13.21 12.46
CA PRO A 41 4.26 13.26 11.19
C PRO A 41 5.10 14.14 10.26
N ILE A 42 5.51 13.58 9.13
CA ILE A 42 6.23 14.35 8.12
C ILE A 42 5.33 15.54 7.82
N ASN A 43 5.82 16.73 8.15
CA ASN A 43 5.08 17.94 7.94
C ASN A 43 5.09 18.15 6.42
N ILE A 44 4.08 17.60 5.73
CA ILE A 44 3.91 17.66 4.28
C ILE A 44 4.07 19.12 3.79
N LYS A 45 3.67 20.09 4.63
CA LYS A 45 3.92 21.52 4.44
C LYS A 45 5.39 21.86 4.17
N ASN A 46 6.34 21.35 4.96
CA ASN A 46 7.77 21.65 4.79
C ASN A 46 8.35 21.04 3.50
N LEU A 47 7.82 19.89 3.08
CA LEU A 47 8.26 19.18 1.88
C LEU A 47 7.76 19.91 0.61
N LEU A 48 6.54 20.44 0.67
CA LEU A 48 5.94 21.28 -0.37
C LEU A 48 6.54 22.70 -0.41
N GLU A 49 6.78 23.33 0.75
CA GLU A 49 7.44 24.65 0.85
C GLU A 49 8.85 24.60 0.24
N LYS A 50 9.61 23.51 0.45
CA LYS A 50 10.91 23.31 -0.20
C LYS A 50 10.81 23.20 -1.72
N LYS A 51 9.79 22.53 -2.26
CA LYS A 51 9.56 22.46 -3.72
C LYS A 51 9.08 23.79 -4.30
N LEU A 52 8.25 24.54 -3.58
CA LEU A 52 7.79 25.87 -3.99
C LEU A 52 8.92 26.91 -3.99
N LEU A 53 9.85 26.86 -3.01
CA LEU A 53 11.05 27.70 -3.02
C LEU A 53 12.00 27.32 -4.17
N ASN A 54 12.22 26.03 -4.42
CA ASN A 54 13.15 25.57 -5.46
C ASN A 54 12.65 25.86 -6.90
N ASN A 55 11.32 26.00 -7.09
CA ASN A 55 10.75 26.41 -8.38
C ASN A 55 10.65 27.95 -8.54
N GLY A 56 10.87 28.72 -7.47
CA GLY A 56 10.79 30.18 -7.46
C GLY A 56 12.09 30.90 -7.87
N GLU A 57 13.24 30.22 -7.85
CA GLU A 57 14.56 30.81 -8.15
C GLU A 57 14.97 30.66 -9.62
N ARG A 58 14.11 31.05 -10.57
CA ARG A 58 14.56 31.50 -11.90
C ARG A 58 13.58 32.51 -12.48
N LYS A 59 13.62 33.76 -12.00
CA LYS A 59 13.38 34.93 -12.85
C LYS A 59 14.24 36.10 -12.37
N ASP A 60 15.06 36.59 -13.30
CA ASP A 60 15.99 37.69 -13.15
C ASP A 60 15.31 38.97 -12.66
N GLU A 61 15.97 39.63 -11.70
CA GLU A 61 15.79 41.05 -11.42
C GLU A 61 16.25 41.85 -12.64
N SER A 62 15.34 42.57 -13.32
CA SER A 62 15.64 43.92 -13.81
C SER A 62 14.39 44.70 -14.24
N HIS A 63 14.36 45.93 -13.73
CA HIS A 63 13.62 47.13 -14.16
C HIS A 63 12.13 47.35 -13.82
N LEU A 64 11.99 48.28 -12.87
CA LEU A 64 10.84 49.09 -12.48
C LEU A 64 10.35 50.06 -13.58
N LEU A 65 9.04 50.36 -13.48
CA LEU A 65 8.27 51.54 -13.94
C LEU A 65 7.82 51.58 -15.42
N SER A 66 6.52 51.32 -15.66
CA SER A 66 5.50 52.38 -15.85
C SER A 66 4.20 51.82 -16.47
N SER A 67 3.12 52.49 -16.13
CA SER A 67 1.73 52.28 -16.56
C SER A 67 1.49 52.32 -18.07
N SER A 68 0.63 51.45 -18.60
CA SER A 68 -0.61 51.78 -19.34
C SER A 68 -1.16 50.61 -20.17
N SER A 69 -2.46 50.67 -20.44
CA SER A 69 -3.33 49.66 -21.04
C SER A 69 -2.96 49.15 -22.44
N SER A 70 -3.33 47.89 -22.69
CA SER A 70 -4.09 47.37 -23.84
C SER A 70 -3.51 46.12 -24.54
N ASN A 71 -4.37 45.10 -24.61
CA ASN A 71 -4.52 43.99 -25.58
C ASN A 71 -3.29 43.25 -26.14
N GLY A 72 -3.26 41.93 -25.92
CA GLY A 72 -2.49 41.01 -26.77
C GLY A 72 -2.23 39.65 -26.13
N SER A 73 -3.03 38.66 -26.52
CA SER A 73 -2.86 37.19 -26.40
C SER A 73 -1.51 36.64 -25.91
N THR A 74 -1.52 35.81 -24.86
CA THR A 74 -0.60 34.65 -24.76
C THR A 74 -1.15 33.58 -23.81
N LEU A 75 -1.34 32.37 -24.36
CA LEU A 75 -1.37 31.03 -23.76
C LEU A 75 -1.51 30.94 -22.23
N GLU A 76 -2.73 30.69 -21.77
CA GLU A 76 -2.99 30.19 -20.41
C GLU A 76 -2.57 28.72 -20.31
N THR A 77 -1.48 28.46 -19.58
CA THR A 77 -1.17 27.16 -19.03
C THR A 77 -2.23 26.80 -17.99
N ASN A 78 -3.18 25.96 -18.38
CA ASN A 78 -4.20 25.39 -17.51
C ASN A 78 -3.58 24.38 -16.52
N GLU A 79 -3.00 24.87 -15.43
CA GLU A 79 -2.80 24.07 -14.22
C GLU A 79 -4.01 24.24 -13.30
N SER A 80 -4.81 23.17 -13.17
CA SER A 80 -5.98 23.13 -12.30
C SER A 80 -5.55 23.07 -10.83
N PRO A 81 -6.16 23.85 -9.91
CA PRO A 81 -5.75 23.88 -8.51
C PRO A 81 -6.09 22.58 -7.78
N VAL A 82 -5.16 22.16 -6.92
CA VAL A 82 -5.31 21.04 -5.97
C VAL A 82 -6.52 21.30 -5.07
N PRO A 83 -7.33 20.28 -4.70
CA PRO A 83 -8.44 20.47 -3.77
C PRO A 83 -7.89 20.98 -2.42
N LEU A 84 -8.55 21.96 -1.82
CA LEU A 84 -8.17 22.55 -0.53
C LEU A 84 -9.27 22.24 0.50
N ILE A 85 -8.89 21.80 1.70
CA ILE A 85 -9.82 21.72 2.83
C ILE A 85 -9.60 22.94 3.73
N LEU A 86 -10.71 23.60 4.11
CA LEU A 86 -10.70 24.69 5.08
C LEU A 86 -10.83 24.11 6.49
N MET A 87 -9.70 23.84 7.15
CA MET A 87 -9.68 23.54 8.59
C MET A 87 -9.27 24.80 9.34
N ASN A 88 -10.11 25.25 10.29
CA ASN A 88 -9.82 26.37 11.20
C ASN A 88 -9.24 27.62 10.51
N LYS A 89 -9.87 28.04 9.39
CA LYS A 89 -9.51 29.21 8.56
C LYS A 89 -8.19 29.11 7.76
N GLN A 90 -7.49 27.98 7.77
CA GLN A 90 -6.33 27.74 6.90
C GLN A 90 -6.71 26.79 5.78
N LEU A 91 -6.32 27.12 4.54
CA LEU A 91 -6.48 26.27 3.37
C LEU A 91 -5.30 25.29 3.35
N GLU A 92 -5.56 23.99 3.49
CA GLU A 92 -4.55 22.94 3.34
C GLU A 92 -4.74 22.18 2.03
N LEU A 93 -3.63 21.97 1.30
CA LEU A 93 -3.54 21.13 0.12
C LEU A 93 -3.80 19.67 0.51
N ILE A 94 -4.81 19.04 -0.09
CA ILE A 94 -5.08 17.60 0.07
C ILE A 94 -4.64 16.83 -1.17
N HIS A 95 -4.07 15.65 -0.95
CA HIS A 95 -3.42 14.87 -2.01
C HIS A 95 -4.27 13.65 -2.34
N PRO A 96 -5.05 13.67 -3.45
CA PRO A 96 -5.89 12.54 -3.80
C PRO A 96 -5.04 11.36 -4.29
N LEU A 97 -5.50 10.17 -3.95
CA LEU A 97 -4.98 8.90 -4.41
C LEU A 97 -5.62 8.53 -5.76
N GLU A 98 -4.93 7.72 -6.55
CA GLU A 98 -5.44 7.23 -7.84
C GLU A 98 -6.72 6.38 -7.67
N HIS A 99 -6.76 5.59 -6.60
CA HIS A 99 -7.90 4.74 -6.24
C HIS A 99 -8.38 5.10 -4.84
N GLN A 100 -9.67 4.89 -4.58
CA GLN A 100 -10.16 4.78 -3.21
C GLN A 100 -9.81 3.42 -2.63
N TRP A 101 -9.51 3.40 -1.34
CA TRP A 101 -9.10 2.20 -0.63
C TRP A 101 -10.00 1.97 0.57
N SER A 102 -10.27 0.70 0.88
CA SER A 102 -10.96 0.28 2.10
C SER A 102 -10.02 -0.53 2.98
N PHE A 103 -9.91 -0.12 4.24
CA PHE A 103 -9.14 -0.81 5.25
C PHE A 103 -10.06 -1.67 6.12
N TRP A 104 -9.67 -2.93 6.33
CA TRP A 104 -10.46 -3.92 7.04
C TRP A 104 -9.65 -4.57 8.15
N TYR A 105 -10.37 -5.08 9.14
CA TYR A 105 -9.85 -5.90 10.21
C TYR A 105 -10.70 -7.17 10.34
N LEU A 106 -10.03 -8.31 10.34
CA LEU A 106 -10.67 -9.61 10.57
C LEU A 106 -10.15 -10.19 11.88
N LYS A 107 -11.06 -10.58 12.76
CA LYS A 107 -10.73 -11.34 13.97
C LYS A 107 -11.18 -12.79 13.79
N ASN A 108 -10.29 -13.71 13.44
CA ASN A 108 -10.65 -15.11 13.24
C ASN A 108 -11.00 -15.78 14.58
N GLN A 109 -12.29 -15.72 14.94
CA GLN A 109 -12.86 -16.41 16.09
C GLN A 109 -13.35 -17.79 15.65
N GLN A 110 -12.96 -18.84 16.39
CA GLN A 110 -13.51 -20.17 16.14
C GLN A 110 -15.03 -20.18 16.36
N GLY A 111 -15.76 -20.88 15.48
CA GLY A 111 -17.20 -21.12 15.63
C GLY A 111 -18.11 -20.02 15.08
N LYS A 112 -17.58 -18.97 14.45
CA LYS A 112 -18.36 -17.96 13.70
C LYS A 112 -17.99 -17.99 12.23
N ASP A 113 -18.90 -17.53 11.37
CA ASP A 113 -18.55 -17.29 9.98
C ASP A 113 -17.47 -16.20 9.88
N TRP A 114 -16.60 -16.30 8.89
CA TRP A 114 -15.53 -15.32 8.68
C TRP A 114 -16.12 -13.95 8.32
N GLN A 115 -17.24 -13.94 7.61
CA GLN A 115 -17.95 -12.73 7.19
C GLN A 115 -18.40 -11.91 8.40
N ASP A 116 -18.94 -12.57 9.43
CA ASP A 116 -19.38 -11.94 10.68
C ASP A 116 -18.24 -11.31 11.48
N ASN A 117 -17.01 -11.75 11.23
CA ASN A 117 -15.81 -11.28 11.92
C ASN A 117 -15.03 -10.22 11.12
N LEU A 118 -15.42 -9.97 9.86
CA LEU A 118 -14.79 -8.99 8.99
C LEU A 118 -15.41 -7.61 9.24
N MET A 119 -14.59 -6.64 9.61
CA MET A 119 -15.01 -5.28 9.88
C MET A 119 -14.30 -4.30 8.95
N LYS A 120 -15.06 -3.48 8.22
CA LYS A 120 -14.52 -2.33 7.49
C LYS A 120 -14.25 -1.22 8.50
N LEU A 121 -12.99 -0.79 8.62
CA LEU A 121 -12.61 0.28 9.54
C LEU A 121 -12.77 1.66 8.89
N ALA A 122 -12.38 1.80 7.63
CA ALA A 122 -12.50 3.05 6.90
C ALA A 122 -12.47 2.84 5.38
N THR A 123 -12.99 3.82 4.65
CA THR A 123 -12.72 4.03 3.21
C THR A 123 -12.12 5.41 3.05
N PHE A 124 -11.05 5.55 2.27
CA PHE A 124 -10.36 6.81 2.04
C PHE A 124 -9.93 6.97 0.59
N GLY A 125 -9.79 8.23 0.17
CA GLY A 125 -9.36 8.63 -1.17
C GLY A 125 -8.20 9.62 -1.17
N TYR A 126 -7.72 10.06 -0.01
CA TYR A 126 -6.65 11.04 0.12
C TYR A 126 -5.51 10.53 1.03
N VAL A 127 -4.30 11.03 0.81
CA VAL A 127 -3.10 10.67 1.59
C VAL A 127 -3.27 11.03 3.07
N GLU A 128 -3.90 12.17 3.36
CA GLU A 128 -4.14 12.67 4.71
C GLU A 128 -5.06 11.72 5.49
N GLU A 129 -6.09 11.20 4.85
CA GLU A 129 -7.02 10.23 5.44
C GLU A 129 -6.33 8.90 5.73
N PHE A 130 -5.43 8.45 4.85
CA PHE A 130 -4.60 7.27 5.10
C PHE A 130 -3.77 7.44 6.38
N TRP A 131 -3.06 8.56 6.52
CA TRP A 131 -2.22 8.81 7.70
C TRP A 131 -3.07 9.02 8.97
N ALA A 132 -4.21 9.70 8.85
CA ALA A 132 -5.16 9.84 9.96
C ALA A 132 -5.62 8.47 10.47
N LEU A 133 -5.95 7.52 9.58
CA LEU A 133 -6.27 6.16 9.96
C LEU A 133 -5.04 5.44 10.56
N PHE A 134 -3.93 5.41 9.84
CA PHE A 134 -2.74 4.64 10.20
C PHE A 134 -2.21 4.99 11.59
N ASN A 135 -2.19 6.28 11.95
CA ASN A 135 -1.71 6.75 13.24
C ASN A 135 -2.58 6.33 14.44
N HIS A 136 -3.81 5.88 14.19
CA HIS A 136 -4.71 5.34 15.22
C HIS A 136 -4.79 3.81 15.22
N LEU A 137 -4.14 3.14 14.26
CA LEU A 137 -4.08 1.69 14.23
C LEU A 137 -3.08 1.16 15.26
N ARG A 138 -3.35 -0.05 15.73
CA ARG A 138 -2.35 -0.82 16.46
C ARG A 138 -1.26 -1.26 15.47
N VAL A 139 0.01 -1.11 15.84
CA VAL A 139 1.11 -1.54 14.98
C VAL A 139 1.08 -3.04 14.69
N ALA A 140 1.56 -3.43 13.50
CA ALA A 140 1.44 -4.78 12.94
C ALA A 140 2.02 -5.86 13.87
N SER A 141 3.22 -5.62 14.41
CA SER A 141 3.93 -6.50 15.35
C SER A 141 3.19 -6.73 16.67
N ARG A 142 2.24 -5.85 17.01
CA ARG A 142 1.43 -5.97 18.22
C ARG A 142 0.06 -6.55 17.95
N LEU A 143 -0.32 -6.84 16.71
CA LEU A 143 -1.64 -7.35 16.39
C LEU A 143 -1.88 -8.69 17.10
N PRO A 144 -3.05 -8.93 17.73
CA PRO A 144 -3.29 -10.20 18.39
C PRO A 144 -3.24 -11.37 17.39
N PRO A 145 -2.70 -12.55 17.79
CA PRO A 145 -2.73 -13.72 16.93
C PRO A 145 -4.15 -14.06 16.45
N SER A 146 -4.25 -14.58 15.23
CA SER A 146 -5.51 -14.86 14.54
C SER A 146 -6.27 -13.62 14.08
N CYS A 147 -5.63 -12.45 14.05
CA CYS A 147 -6.19 -11.26 13.45
C CYS A 147 -5.48 -10.91 12.14
N ASP A 148 -6.21 -10.26 11.25
CA ASP A 148 -5.70 -9.79 9.97
C ASP A 148 -6.03 -8.30 9.79
N TYR A 149 -5.10 -7.57 9.17
CA TYR A 149 -5.37 -6.27 8.56
C TYR A 149 -5.34 -6.41 7.05
N MET A 150 -6.27 -5.76 6.37
CA MET A 150 -6.39 -5.82 4.91
C MET A 150 -6.61 -4.43 4.34
N LEU A 151 -5.87 -4.07 3.29
CA LEU A 151 -6.08 -2.86 2.53
C LEU A 151 -6.35 -3.23 1.07
N PHE A 152 -7.55 -2.94 0.58
CA PHE A 152 -8.01 -3.30 -0.76
C PHE A 152 -8.58 -2.09 -1.48
N LYS A 153 -8.56 -2.10 -2.82
CA LYS A 153 -9.34 -1.13 -3.61
C LYS A 153 -10.79 -1.16 -3.13
N SER A 154 -11.42 0.01 -2.98
CA SER A 154 -12.71 0.13 -2.27
C SER A 154 -13.85 -0.70 -2.89
N SER A 155 -13.77 -0.99 -4.18
CA SER A 155 -14.72 -1.82 -4.93
C SER A 155 -14.46 -3.34 -4.84
N ILE A 156 -13.41 -3.76 -4.14
CA ILE A 156 -12.99 -5.17 -4.04
C ILE A 156 -13.08 -5.60 -2.57
N LEU A 157 -13.83 -6.66 -2.29
CA LEU A 157 -13.88 -7.27 -0.98
C LEU A 157 -12.61 -8.09 -0.70
N PRO A 158 -12.08 -8.09 0.53
CA PRO A 158 -10.87 -8.83 0.90
C PRO A 158 -11.16 -10.33 1.11
N CYS A 159 -11.87 -10.96 0.17
CA CYS A 159 -12.26 -12.36 0.21
C CYS A 159 -12.05 -13.03 -1.15
N TRP A 160 -11.90 -14.35 -1.15
CA TRP A 160 -11.62 -15.10 -2.39
C TRP A 160 -12.86 -15.23 -3.27
N GLU A 161 -14.06 -15.08 -2.70
CA GLU A 161 -15.34 -15.10 -3.42
C GLU A 161 -15.55 -13.85 -4.28
N ASP A 162 -14.81 -12.76 -4.02
CA ASP A 162 -14.88 -11.56 -4.84
C ASP A 162 -14.42 -11.89 -6.28
N PRO A 163 -15.18 -11.48 -7.32
CA PRO A 163 -14.82 -11.76 -8.71
C PRO A 163 -13.38 -11.40 -9.08
N GLN A 164 -12.84 -10.30 -8.52
CA GLN A 164 -11.49 -9.84 -8.80
C GLN A 164 -10.41 -10.69 -8.12
N ASN A 165 -10.76 -11.47 -7.09
CA ASN A 165 -9.84 -12.33 -6.34
C ASN A 165 -9.99 -13.82 -6.68
N SER A 166 -11.20 -14.25 -7.05
CA SER A 166 -11.56 -15.67 -7.24
C SER A 166 -10.66 -16.42 -8.22
N SER A 167 -10.28 -15.76 -9.31
CA SER A 167 -9.37 -16.27 -10.32
C SER A 167 -7.95 -15.72 -10.13
N GLY A 168 -7.59 -15.34 -8.92
CA GLY A 168 -6.33 -14.68 -8.63
C GLY A 168 -5.33 -15.55 -7.87
N GLY A 169 -4.31 -14.87 -7.35
CA GLY A 169 -3.37 -15.43 -6.41
C GLY A 169 -2.67 -14.32 -5.64
N ARG A 170 -1.76 -14.72 -4.75
CA ARG A 170 -1.07 -13.81 -3.85
C ARG A 170 0.41 -14.13 -3.74
N TRP A 171 1.24 -13.09 -3.75
CA TRP A 171 2.63 -13.17 -3.33
C TRP A 171 2.71 -13.05 -1.81
N VAL A 172 3.30 -14.02 -1.13
CA VAL A 172 3.36 -14.12 0.33
C VAL A 172 4.80 -14.06 0.81
N LEU A 173 5.05 -13.09 1.69
CA LEU A 173 6.25 -13.00 2.51
C LEU A 173 5.94 -13.56 3.90
N TYR A 174 6.73 -14.55 4.32
CA TYR A 174 6.62 -15.20 5.62
C TYR A 174 7.68 -14.65 6.59
N PHE A 175 7.31 -14.41 7.85
CA PHE A 175 8.18 -13.93 8.93
C PHE A 175 8.37 -15.02 9.99
N SER A 176 9.11 -16.09 9.66
CA SER A 176 9.31 -17.25 10.56
C SER A 176 10.74 -17.78 10.62
N LYS A 177 11.65 -17.27 9.79
CA LYS A 177 12.99 -17.85 9.68
C LYS A 177 14.02 -17.05 10.48
N PRO A 178 14.96 -17.72 11.18
CA PRO A 178 16.12 -17.06 11.81
C PRO A 178 16.92 -16.18 10.84
N GLU A 179 16.93 -16.53 9.55
CA GLU A 179 17.60 -15.77 8.48
C GLU A 179 16.95 -14.40 8.20
N GLN A 180 15.76 -14.15 8.74
CA GLN A 180 14.95 -12.94 8.54
C GLN A 180 15.07 -11.93 9.67
N VAL A 181 16.11 -12.03 10.53
CA VAL A 181 16.35 -11.06 11.62
C VAL A 181 16.39 -9.61 11.13
N TYR A 182 16.76 -9.39 9.86
CA TYR A 182 16.79 -8.07 9.21
C TYR A 182 15.44 -7.58 8.68
N LEU A 183 14.41 -8.42 8.65
CA LEU A 183 13.06 -8.02 8.22
C LEU A 183 12.25 -7.53 9.41
N ASN A 184 11.78 -6.28 9.29
CA ASN A 184 10.88 -5.69 10.27
C ASN A 184 9.44 -5.74 9.74
N LEU A 185 8.56 -6.46 10.44
CA LEU A 185 7.15 -6.64 10.05
C LEU A 185 6.40 -5.32 9.92
N ASP A 186 6.58 -4.39 10.86
CA ASP A 186 5.89 -3.10 10.87
C ASP A 186 6.29 -2.26 9.66
N VAL A 187 7.59 -2.25 9.35
CA VAL A 187 8.11 -1.51 8.20
C VAL A 187 7.68 -2.15 6.88
N CYS A 188 7.78 -3.47 6.76
CA CYS A 188 7.31 -4.16 5.56
C CYS A 188 5.81 -3.96 5.33
N TRP A 189 5.01 -3.92 6.40
CA TRP A 189 3.58 -3.64 6.32
C TRP A 189 3.30 -2.22 5.82
N LEU A 190 3.93 -1.22 6.42
CA LEU A 190 3.80 0.17 5.98
C LEU A 190 4.26 0.36 4.53
N ALA A 191 5.43 -0.15 4.18
CA ALA A 191 5.96 -0.09 2.81
C ALA A 191 5.02 -0.74 1.80
N SER A 192 4.37 -1.86 2.15
CA SER A 192 3.40 -2.52 1.28
C SER A 192 2.15 -1.66 1.05
N MET A 193 1.65 -1.01 2.10
CA MET A 193 0.49 -0.12 1.99
C MET A 193 0.82 1.13 1.16
N LEU A 194 1.97 1.77 1.42
CA LEU A 194 2.41 2.95 0.67
C LEU A 194 2.63 2.61 -0.81
N ALA A 195 3.31 1.50 -1.10
CA ALA A 195 3.46 0.99 -2.47
C ALA A 195 2.12 0.82 -3.18
N LEU A 196 1.12 0.29 -2.48
CA LEU A 196 -0.20 0.03 -3.01
C LEU A 196 -0.96 1.34 -3.30
N ILE A 197 -1.08 2.24 -2.31
CA ILE A 197 -1.86 3.48 -2.46
C ILE A 197 -1.18 4.51 -3.37
N GLY A 198 0.15 4.49 -3.46
CA GLY A 198 0.94 5.39 -4.30
C GLY A 198 1.06 4.96 -5.76
N GLY A 199 0.39 3.88 -6.19
CA GLY A 199 0.40 3.42 -7.57
C GLY A 199 1.74 2.82 -8.04
N GLN A 200 2.54 2.28 -7.12
CA GLN A 200 3.95 1.93 -7.38
C GLN A 200 4.16 0.66 -8.22
N TYR A 201 3.08 -0.04 -8.54
CA TYR A 201 3.07 -1.16 -9.47
C TYR A 201 2.93 -0.70 -10.94
N ALA A 202 2.88 0.62 -11.18
CA ALA A 202 2.92 1.25 -12.50
C ALA A 202 1.90 0.63 -13.47
N GLN A 203 2.34 0.12 -14.63
CA GLN A 203 1.47 -0.50 -15.61
C GLN A 203 0.71 -1.74 -15.09
N ASP A 204 1.18 -2.35 -14.00
CA ASP A 204 0.58 -3.55 -13.42
C ASP A 204 -0.40 -3.25 -12.28
N THR A 205 -0.59 -1.98 -11.88
CA THR A 205 -1.46 -1.55 -10.76
C THR A 205 -2.90 -2.05 -10.91
N ASN A 206 -3.40 -2.21 -12.13
CA ASN A 206 -4.75 -2.73 -12.38
C ASN A 206 -4.93 -4.19 -11.98
N TYR A 207 -3.85 -4.96 -11.94
CA TYR A 207 -3.86 -6.38 -11.55
C TYR A 207 -3.62 -6.60 -10.05
N VAL A 208 -3.27 -5.55 -9.31
CA VAL A 208 -3.05 -5.59 -7.87
C VAL A 208 -4.33 -5.15 -7.15
N ASN A 209 -4.87 -6.03 -6.32
CA ASN A 209 -6.17 -5.83 -5.68
C ASN A 209 -6.05 -5.26 -4.27
N GLY A 210 -5.05 -5.72 -3.52
CA GLY A 210 -4.88 -5.36 -2.11
C GLY A 210 -3.70 -6.04 -1.44
N VAL A 211 -3.46 -5.70 -0.19
CA VAL A 211 -2.45 -6.32 0.67
C VAL A 211 -3.07 -6.77 1.99
N VAL A 212 -2.63 -7.90 2.50
CA VAL A 212 -3.08 -8.51 3.76
C VAL A 212 -1.89 -8.74 4.68
N LEU A 213 -1.98 -8.27 5.91
CA LEU A 213 -1.16 -8.68 7.04
C LEU A 213 -1.92 -9.73 7.84
N SER A 214 -1.29 -10.88 8.09
CA SER A 214 -1.83 -11.94 8.92
C SER A 214 -0.97 -12.20 10.14
N ALA A 215 -1.48 -11.84 11.32
CA ALA A 215 -0.82 -12.13 12.60
C ALA A 215 -1.15 -13.55 13.06
N ARG A 216 -0.14 -14.40 13.27
CA ARG A 216 -0.32 -15.80 13.66
C ARG A 216 0.68 -16.17 14.75
N LYS A 217 0.29 -17.13 15.60
CA LYS A 217 1.16 -17.62 16.68
C LYS A 217 2.49 -18.20 16.17
N SER A 218 2.47 -18.81 14.99
CA SER A 218 3.62 -19.51 14.41
C SER A 218 4.43 -18.65 13.45
N CYS A 219 3.76 -17.90 12.57
CA CYS A 219 4.40 -17.15 11.51
C CYS A 219 3.49 -16.03 11.01
N ASP A 220 3.90 -14.79 11.23
CA ASP A 220 3.27 -13.64 10.62
C ASP A 220 3.56 -13.61 9.12
N ARG A 221 2.64 -13.02 8.35
CA ARG A 221 2.72 -13.00 6.89
C ARG A 221 2.20 -11.70 6.32
N ILE A 222 2.82 -11.23 5.24
CA ILE A 222 2.27 -10.18 4.39
C ILE A 222 2.02 -10.78 3.01
N ALA A 223 0.83 -10.54 2.46
CA ALA A 223 0.43 -11.06 1.16
C ALA A 223 -0.10 -9.97 0.24
N LEU A 224 0.47 -9.84 -0.96
CA LEU A 224 -0.04 -8.99 -2.03
C LEU A 224 -0.98 -9.79 -2.92
N TRP A 225 -2.24 -9.39 -2.99
CA TRP A 225 -3.28 -10.08 -3.76
C TRP A 225 -3.38 -9.51 -5.17
N THR A 226 -3.52 -10.41 -6.14
CA THR A 226 -3.56 -10.07 -7.56
C THR A 226 -4.70 -10.82 -8.26
N SER A 227 -5.26 -10.24 -9.31
CA SER A 227 -6.31 -10.85 -10.13
C SER A 227 -5.77 -11.83 -11.20
N VAL A 228 -4.46 -12.07 -11.24
CA VAL A 228 -3.78 -12.80 -12.34
C VAL A 228 -3.17 -14.10 -11.82
N HIS A 229 -3.41 -15.20 -12.54
CA HIS A 229 -2.87 -16.51 -12.20
C HIS A 229 -2.25 -17.29 -13.38
N HIS A 230 -2.63 -16.97 -14.62
CA HIS A 230 -2.18 -17.70 -15.82
C HIS A 230 -1.02 -17.02 -16.56
N ASP A 231 -0.82 -15.71 -16.38
CA ASP A 231 0.28 -14.98 -17.01
C ASP A 231 1.51 -15.00 -16.10
N GLN A 232 2.37 -15.99 -16.32
CA GLN A 232 3.59 -16.17 -15.55
C GLN A 232 4.50 -14.92 -15.60
N GLN A 233 4.62 -14.25 -16.75
CA GLN A 233 5.52 -13.10 -16.88
C GLN A 233 5.01 -11.93 -16.03
N LEU A 234 3.72 -11.65 -16.09
CA LEU A 234 3.06 -10.62 -15.27
C LEU A 234 3.17 -10.94 -13.78
N ILE A 235 2.91 -12.19 -13.38
CA ILE A 235 3.01 -12.64 -11.98
C ILE A 235 4.42 -12.41 -11.44
N PHE A 236 5.46 -12.82 -12.19
CA PHE A 236 6.85 -12.60 -11.78
C PHE A 236 7.23 -11.12 -11.77
N ARG A 237 6.72 -10.31 -12.70
CA ARG A 237 6.97 -8.86 -12.74
C ARG A 237 6.40 -8.17 -11.50
N ILE A 238 5.15 -8.47 -11.13
CA ILE A 238 4.53 -7.97 -9.90
C ILE A 238 5.30 -8.43 -8.66
N GLY A 239 5.69 -9.70 -8.59
CA GLY A 239 6.45 -10.24 -7.45
C GLY A 239 7.83 -9.62 -7.28
N ARG A 240 8.56 -9.40 -8.39
CA ARG A 240 9.84 -8.68 -8.38
C ARG A 240 9.66 -7.23 -7.94
N ARG A 241 8.60 -6.57 -8.42
CA ARG A 241 8.28 -5.20 -8.02
C ARG A 241 7.94 -5.09 -6.53
N MET A 242 7.16 -6.03 -5.99
CA MET A 242 6.89 -6.15 -4.55
C MET A 242 8.18 -6.29 -3.75
N ARG A 243 9.10 -7.17 -4.18
CA ARG A 243 10.41 -7.37 -3.55
C ARG A 243 11.22 -6.08 -3.49
N GLU A 244 11.28 -5.33 -4.58
CA GLU A 244 11.99 -4.04 -4.64
C GLU A 244 11.36 -2.99 -3.71
N LEU A 245 10.03 -2.84 -3.76
CA LEU A 245 9.31 -1.80 -3.03
C LEU A 245 9.37 -2.00 -1.51
N ILE A 246 9.37 -3.26 -1.05
CA ILE A 246 9.43 -3.62 0.37
C ILE A 246 10.89 -3.88 0.82
N ASN A 247 11.86 -3.77 -0.10
CA ASN A 247 13.28 -4.04 0.14
C ASN A 247 13.53 -5.46 0.72
N ILE A 248 12.90 -6.49 0.13
CA ILE A 248 13.05 -7.88 0.58
C ILE A 248 14.39 -8.43 0.06
N PRO A 249 15.33 -8.82 0.96
CA PRO A 249 16.63 -9.35 0.55
C PRO A 249 16.52 -10.58 -0.35
N ARG A 250 17.42 -10.70 -1.33
CA ARG A 250 17.36 -11.76 -2.36
C ARG A 250 17.39 -13.18 -1.78
N GLN A 251 18.02 -13.39 -0.64
CA GLN A 251 18.07 -14.67 0.06
C GLN A 251 16.72 -15.09 0.68
N ILE A 252 15.79 -14.13 0.88
CA ILE A 252 14.48 -14.41 1.44
C ILE A 252 13.50 -14.67 0.31
N HIS A 253 12.89 -15.84 0.35
CA HIS A 253 11.91 -16.25 -0.62
C HIS A 253 10.54 -15.62 -0.38
N ILE A 254 9.89 -15.22 -1.47
CA ILE A 254 8.45 -14.94 -1.50
C ILE A 254 7.77 -15.99 -2.37
N LEU A 255 6.57 -16.40 -1.97
CA LEU A 255 5.85 -17.51 -2.60
C LEU A 255 4.59 -17.01 -3.27
N PHE A 256 4.32 -17.44 -4.50
CA PHE A 256 3.04 -17.20 -5.14
C PHE A 256 2.08 -18.36 -4.88
N GLU A 257 0.96 -18.05 -4.24
CA GLU A 257 -0.11 -18.98 -3.88
C GLU A 257 -1.37 -18.65 -4.65
N LEU A 258 -2.02 -19.64 -5.28
CA LEU A 258 -3.35 -19.42 -5.81
C LEU A 258 -4.38 -19.26 -4.70
N HIS A 259 -5.38 -18.43 -4.93
CA HIS A 259 -6.62 -18.50 -4.18
C HIS A 259 -7.29 -19.84 -4.50
N ASN A 260 -7.71 -20.56 -3.45
CA ASN A 260 -8.08 -21.97 -3.47
C ASN A 260 -9.03 -22.30 -4.64
N GLN A 261 -8.53 -23.01 -5.65
CA GLN A 261 -9.37 -23.70 -6.62
C GLN A 261 -9.78 -25.00 -5.93
N GLU A 262 -11.06 -25.16 -5.56
CA GLU A 262 -11.62 -26.51 -5.52
C GLU A 262 -11.49 -27.06 -6.94
N THR A 263 -10.43 -27.83 -7.21
CA THR A 263 -10.28 -28.51 -8.48
C THR A 263 -11.41 -29.52 -8.59
N ASN A 264 -12.50 -29.14 -9.26
CA ASN A 264 -13.46 -30.05 -9.87
C ASN A 264 -12.80 -30.81 -11.03
N THR A 265 -11.68 -31.48 -10.76
CA THR A 265 -11.15 -32.50 -11.66
C THR A 265 -11.80 -33.81 -11.26
N THR A 266 -12.79 -34.19 -12.05
CA THR A 266 -13.45 -35.49 -12.07
C THR A 266 -12.43 -36.63 -11.99
N THR A 267 -12.16 -37.15 -10.79
CA THR A 267 -11.67 -38.52 -10.63
C THR A 267 -12.13 -39.09 -9.28
N SER A 268 -13.18 -39.91 -9.36
CA SER A 268 -13.56 -41.00 -8.45
C SER A 268 -13.59 -40.75 -6.92
N LEU A 269 -14.83 -40.65 -6.40
CA LEU A 269 -15.36 -41.42 -5.26
C LEU A 269 -14.39 -41.75 -4.12
N ILE A 270 -14.55 -41.07 -2.97
CA ILE A 270 -14.92 -41.65 -1.65
C ILE A 270 -14.65 -40.61 -0.54
N ASN A 271 -15.69 -40.41 0.29
CA ASN A 271 -15.71 -39.78 1.62
C ASN A 271 -15.67 -38.25 1.76
N ARG A 272 -16.88 -37.68 1.93
CA ARG A 272 -17.15 -36.45 2.68
C ARG A 272 -16.60 -36.55 4.12
N LYS A 273 -15.69 -35.65 4.50
CA LYS A 273 -15.59 -35.09 5.86
C LYS A 273 -15.19 -33.59 5.80
N LYS A 274 -15.73 -32.86 6.77
CA LYS A 274 -15.85 -31.41 6.91
C LYS A 274 -14.51 -30.65 6.91
N SER A 275 -14.55 -29.48 6.27
CA SER A 275 -13.83 -28.23 6.54
C SER A 275 -12.51 -28.31 7.32
N THR A 276 -11.40 -28.25 6.60
CA THR A 276 -10.17 -27.58 7.04
C THR A 276 -9.65 -26.79 5.85
N ALA A 277 -9.16 -25.57 6.09
CA ALA A 277 -8.68 -24.64 5.07
C ALA A 277 -7.76 -25.38 4.09
N GLY A 278 -8.15 -25.37 2.80
CA GLY A 278 -7.34 -25.96 1.73
C GLY A 278 -5.95 -25.33 1.77
N SER A 279 -4.91 -26.17 1.75
CA SER A 279 -3.55 -25.69 1.58
C SER A 279 -3.45 -25.02 0.21
N ASN A 280 -3.28 -23.70 0.18
CA ASN A 280 -3.10 -22.99 -1.08
C ASN A 280 -1.92 -23.61 -1.85
N LYS A 281 -2.15 -23.89 -3.13
CA LYS A 281 -1.11 -24.43 -4.00
C LYS A 281 -0.09 -23.33 -4.26
N VAL A 282 1.13 -23.51 -3.77
CA VAL A 282 2.29 -22.70 -4.16
C VAL A 282 2.68 -23.07 -5.59
N ILE A 283 2.79 -22.09 -6.47
CA ILE A 283 3.10 -22.32 -7.89
C ILE A 283 4.42 -21.68 -8.30
N TYR A 284 4.76 -20.53 -7.71
CA TYR A 284 6.01 -19.83 -8.01
C TYR A 284 6.74 -19.43 -6.73
N GLN A 285 8.05 -19.29 -6.85
CA GLN A 285 8.93 -18.80 -5.80
C GLN A 285 9.89 -17.79 -6.42
N LEU A 286 10.11 -16.69 -5.70
CA LEU A 286 11.09 -15.66 -6.03
C LEU A 286 12.12 -15.51 -4.93
#